data_AF-A0A7H8M133-F1
#
_entry.id   AF-A0A7H8M133-F1
#
_cell.length_a   1.000
_cell.length_b   1.000
_cell.length_c   1.000
_cell.angle_alpha   90.00
_cell.angle_beta   90.00
_cell.angle_gamma   90.00
#
_symmetry.space_group_name_H-M   'P 1'
#
loop_
_entity.id
_entity.type
_entity.pdbx_description
1 polymer ?
#
loop_
_entity_poly.entity_id
_entity_poly.type
_entity_poly.pdbx_seq_one_letter_code
_entity_poly.pdbx_strand_id
1 'polypeptide(L)'
;MGTEGGYADTEWGQVHYRRSGGAGPWIGLFHESPLSSRVFEDVLPPLGRHARGAGGRPGLPVRLRAPGDFAAALLDFVRKAAVR
;
A
#
# COMPACT_ATOMS: atom_id res chain seq x y z
N MET A 1 -5.26 -16.00 9.36
CA MET A 1 -5.53 -14.90 8.42
C MET A 1 -4.21 -14.51 7.81
N GLY A 2 -4.04 -14.70 6.50
CA GLY A 2 -2.77 -14.52 5.83
C GLY A 2 -2.52 -13.08 5.39
N THR A 3 -1.28 -12.79 5.03
CA THR A 3 -0.88 -11.57 4.32
C THR A 3 -0.57 -11.95 2.88
N GLU A 4 -1.16 -11.25 1.92
CA GLU A 4 -0.98 -11.49 0.49
C GLU A 4 -0.19 -10.33 -0.12
N GLY A 5 0.74 -10.65 -1.03
CA GLY A 5 1.45 -9.65 -1.85
C GLY A 5 0.68 -9.35 -3.14
N GLY A 6 0.87 -8.15 -3.69
CA GLY A 6 0.27 -7.76 -4.96
C GLY A 6 0.98 -6.59 -5.62
N TYR A 7 0.64 -6.33 -6.87
CA TYR A 7 1.12 -5.19 -7.64
C TYR A 7 -0.06 -4.36 -8.16
N ALA A 8 0.07 -3.04 -8.10
CA ALA A 8 -0.88 -2.10 -8.70
C ALA A 8 -0.17 -1.28 -9.78
N ASP A 9 -0.76 -1.22 -10.98
CA ASP A 9 -0.21 -0.49 -12.12
C ASP A 9 -0.59 1.00 -12.03
N THR A 10 0.26 1.82 -11.42
CA THR A 10 0.02 3.26 -11.27
C THR A 10 0.57 4.05 -12.46
N GLU A 11 0.15 5.31 -12.59
CA GLU A 11 0.74 6.26 -13.56
C GLU A 11 2.23 6.51 -13.28
N TRP A 12 2.68 6.16 -12.08
CA TRP A 12 4.05 6.29 -11.60
C TRP A 12 4.84 4.97 -11.68
N GLY A 13 4.26 3.94 -12.31
CA GLY A 13 4.83 2.60 -12.41
C GLY A 13 4.19 1.58 -11.48
N GLN A 14 4.76 0.38 -11.43
CA GLN A 14 4.23 -0.69 -10.59
C GLN A 14 4.52 -0.48 -9.11
N VAL A 15 3.48 -0.61 -8.31
CA VAL A 15 3.52 -0.47 -6.86
C VAL A 15 3.33 -1.82 -6.21
N HIS A 16 4.37 -2.32 -5.55
CA HIS A 16 4.28 -3.53 -4.73
C HIS A 16 3.61 -3.21 -3.38
N TYR A 17 2.60 -4.01 -3.02
CA TYR A 17 1.88 -3.87 -1.76
C TYR A 17 1.62 -5.21 -1.09
N ARG A 18 1.25 -5.15 0.19
CA ARG A 18 0.76 -6.29 0.99
C ARG A 18 -0.63 -5.98 1.50
N ARG A 19 -1.49 -7.00 1.59
CA ARG A 19 -2.85 -6.85 2.13
C ARG A 19 -3.24 -7.99 3.07
N SER A 20 -4.13 -7.69 4.00
CA SER A 20 -4.82 -8.66 4.86
C SER A 20 -6.23 -8.14 5.16
N GLY A 21 -7.22 -9.03 5.25
CA GLY A 21 -8.62 -8.64 5.35
C GLY A 21 -9.38 -8.76 4.02
N GLY A 22 -10.66 -9.13 4.13
CA GLY A 22 -11.60 -9.22 2.99
C GLY A 22 -12.86 -8.35 3.15
N ALA A 23 -13.09 -7.79 4.34
CA ALA A 23 -14.29 -7.01 4.67
C ALA A 23 -13.96 -5.86 5.63
N GLY A 24 -14.84 -4.86 5.69
CA GLY A 24 -14.67 -3.68 6.56
C GLY A 24 -13.99 -2.49 5.87
N PRO A 25 -13.68 -1.43 6.64
CA PRO A 25 -13.10 -0.19 6.12
C PRO A 25 -11.71 -0.43 5.52
N TRP A 26 -11.32 0.38 4.54
CA TRP A 26 -9.99 0.34 3.94
C TRP A 26 -9.00 1.17 4.76
N ILE A 27 -7.85 0.59 5.11
CA ILE A 27 -6.75 1.28 5.81
C ILE A 27 -5.50 1.17 4.95
N GLY A 28 -5.00 2.32 4.50
CA GLY A 28 -3.73 2.44 3.79
C GLY A 28 -2.57 2.64 4.75
N LEU A 29 -1.55 1.78 4.70
CA LEU A 29 -0.32 1.90 5.49
C LEU A 29 0.87 2.21 4.59
N PHE A 30 1.59 3.29 4.92
CA PHE A 30 2.72 3.79 4.13
C PHE A 30 3.98 3.78 4.98
N HIS A 31 5.02 3.13 4.49
CA HIS A 31 6.32 3.13 5.16
C HIS A 31 7.18 4.31 4.70
N GLU A 32 8.15 4.68 5.52
CA GLU A 32 9.18 5.64 5.19
C GLU A 32 10.30 5.03 4.33
N SER A 33 11.12 5.89 3.70
CA SER A 33 12.37 5.45 3.07
C SER A 33 13.43 5.28 4.15
N PRO A 34 14.30 4.26 4.08
CA PRO A 34 14.49 3.28 3.01
C PRO A 34 13.79 1.93 3.25
N LEU A 35 12.74 1.90 4.09
CA LEU A 35 12.06 0.66 4.47
C LEU A 35 11.22 0.08 3.32
N SER A 36 10.51 -1.02 3.58
CA SER A 36 9.56 -1.66 2.65
C SER A 36 8.27 -2.04 3.37
N SER A 37 7.25 -2.49 2.64
CA SER A 37 5.98 -2.99 3.21
C SER A 37 6.14 -4.14 4.22
N ARG A 38 7.34 -4.75 4.32
CA ARG A 38 7.69 -5.74 5.35
C ARG A 38 7.54 -5.21 6.78
N VAL A 39 7.69 -3.90 7.01
CA VAL A 39 7.53 -3.31 8.35
C VAL A 39 6.12 -3.50 8.94
N PHE A 40 5.15 -3.87 8.10
CA PHE A 40 3.77 -4.12 8.52
C PHE A 40 3.42 -5.62 8.60
N GLU A 41 4.37 -6.54 8.40
CA GLU A 41 4.09 -7.99 8.40
C GLU A 41 3.43 -8.49 9.68
N ASP A 42 3.83 -7.95 10.83
CA ASP A 42 3.26 -8.33 12.13
C ASP A 42 1.92 -7.62 12.44
N VAL A 43 1.69 -6.45 11.83
CA VAL A 43 0.50 -5.61 12.11
C VAL A 43 -0.65 -5.90 11.14
N LEU A 44 -0.36 -6.32 9.91
CA LEU A 44 -1.38 -6.60 8.90
C LEU A 44 -2.34 -7.73 9.30
N PRO A 45 -1.90 -8.90 9.83
CA PRO A 45 -2.83 -9.97 10.21
C PRO A 45 -3.82 -9.61 11.33
N PRO A 46 -3.42 -8.97 12.46
CA PRO A 46 -4.39 -8.54 13.46
C PRO A 46 -5.30 -7.41 12.96
N LEU A 47 -4.77 -6.46 12.18
CA LEU A 47 -5.59 -5.38 11.58
C LEU A 47 -6.62 -5.92 10.59
N GLY A 48 -6.24 -6.93 9.79
CA GLY A 48 -7.09 -7.58 8.80
C GLY A 48 -8.35 -8.22 9.38
N ARG A 49 -8.39 -8.52 10.69
CA ARG A 49 -9.57 -9.06 11.38
C ARG A 49 -10.72 -8.04 11.49
N HIS A 50 -10.40 -6.75 11.42
CA HIS A 50 -11.34 -5.65 11.66
C HIS A 50 -11.54 -4.75 10.43
N ALA A 51 -10.62 -4.80 9.46
CA ALA A 51 -10.58 -3.92 8.31
C ALA A 51 -9.99 -4.62 7.08
N ARG A 52 -10.20 -4.05 5.90
CA ARG A 52 -9.39 -4.34 4.71
C ARG A 52 -8.10 -3.53 4.84
N GLY A 53 -7.05 -4.14 5.38
CA GLY A 53 -5.75 -3.51 5.49
C GLY A 53 -4.93 -3.74 4.23
N ALA A 54 -4.48 -2.68 3.56
CA ALA A 54 -3.46 -2.77 2.54
C ALA A 54 -2.29 -1.86 2.91
N GLY A 55 -1.16 -2.48 3.22
CA GLY A 55 0.13 -1.81 3.40
C GLY A 55 0.93 -1.89 2.12
N GLY A 56 0.94 -0.81 1.37
CA GLY A 56 1.76 -0.66 0.17
C GLY A 56 2.30 0.74 0.14
N ARG A 57 3.58 0.89 -0.12
CA ARG A 57 4.09 2.15 -0.63
C ARG A 57 4.18 2.00 -2.13
N PRO A 58 3.80 3.03 -2.91
CA PRO A 58 4.27 3.15 -4.26
C PRO A 58 5.73 2.75 -4.33
N GLY A 59 6.07 1.76 -5.16
CA GLY A 59 7.45 1.53 -5.51
C GLY A 59 7.90 2.79 -6.22
N LEU A 60 8.49 3.73 -5.47
CA LEU A 60 8.85 5.02 -6.02
C LEU A 60 9.87 4.75 -7.13
N PRO A 61 9.61 5.09 -8.39
CA PRO A 61 10.72 5.39 -9.27
C PRO A 61 11.54 6.50 -8.58
N VAL A 62 12.85 6.48 -8.80
CA VAL A 62 13.89 7.37 -8.23
C VAL A 62 13.65 8.89 -8.49
N ARG A 63 12.45 9.30 -8.93
CA ARG A 63 12.11 10.64 -9.42
C ARG A 63 10.91 11.34 -8.76
N LEU A 64 10.48 11.00 -7.54
CA LEU A 64 9.58 11.91 -6.80
C LEU A 64 10.45 12.92 -6.03
N ARG A 65 10.52 14.16 -6.53
CA ARG A 65 11.39 15.22 -5.97
C ARG A 65 10.65 16.15 -4.99
N ALA A 66 9.32 16.16 -5.01
CA ALA A 66 8.51 17.02 -4.14
C ALA A 66 7.46 16.22 -3.33
N PRO A 67 7.10 16.66 -2.11
CA PRO A 67 6.04 16.03 -1.31
C PRO A 67 4.68 15.89 -2.02
N GLY A 68 4.38 16.80 -2.95
CA GLY A 68 3.14 16.75 -3.75
C GLY A 68 3.09 15.53 -4.68
N ASP A 69 4.22 15.15 -5.28
CA ASP A 69 4.29 13.98 -6.16
C ASP A 69 4.06 12.69 -5.36
N PHE A 70 4.53 12.64 -4.11
CA PHE A 70 4.30 11.52 -3.21
C PHE A 70 2.82 11.36 -2.91
N ALA A 71 2.12 12.43 -2.57
CA ALA A 71 0.68 12.42 -2.32
C ALA A 71 -0.12 12.00 -3.57
N ALA A 72 0.28 12.47 -4.76
CA ALA A 72 -0.36 12.09 -6.02
C ALA A 72 -0.21 10.60 -6.33
N ALA A 73 1.01 10.06 -6.20
CA ALA A 73 1.28 8.62 -6.40
C ALA A 73 0.51 7.75 -5.41
N LEU A 74 0.41 8.20 -4.16
CA LEU A 74 -0.40 7.59 -3.11
C LEU A 74 -1.88 7.51 -3.48
N LEU A 75 -2.43 8.62 -3.96
CA LEU A 75 -3.84 8.71 -4.32
C LEU A 75 -4.16 7.82 -5.53
N ASP A 76 -3.30 7.80 -6.54
CA ASP A 76 -3.46 6.89 -7.68
C ASP A 76 -3.38 5.43 -7.25
N PHE A 77 -2.41 5.08 -6.39
CA PHE A 77 -2.32 3.75 -5.81
C PHE A 77 -3.60 3.34 -5.08
N VAL A 78 -4.11 4.18 -4.18
CA VAL A 78 -5.34 3.88 -3.43
C VAL A 78 -6.51 3.65 -4.38
N ARG A 79 -6.67 4.48 -5.42
CA ARG A 79 -7.74 4.33 -6.42
C ARG A 79 -7.64 3.01 -7.17
N LYS A 80 -6.43 2.52 -7.47
CA LYS A 80 -6.23 1.30 -8.26
C LYS A 80 -6.21 0.02 -7.42
N ALA A 81 -5.76 0.11 -6.17
CA ALA A 81 -5.68 -1.02 -5.25
C ALA A 81 -7.00 -1.25 -4.49
N ALA A 82 -7.77 -0.21 -4.17
CA ALA A 82 -9.01 -0.33 -3.39
C ALA A 82 -10.24 -0.78 -4.20
N VAL A 83 -10.14 -0.79 -5.53
CA VAL A 83 -11.23 -1.13 -6.46
C VAL A 83 -11.22 -2.63 -6.85
N ARG A 84 -10.25 -3.40 -6.37
CA ARG A 84 -10.17 -4.86 -6.52
C ARG A 84 -10.45 -5.58 -5.20
#